data_AF-A0A7Y4W4K0-F1
#
_entry.id   AF-A0A7Y4W4K0-F1
#
_cell.length_a   1.000
_cell.length_b   1.000
_cell.length_c   1.000
_cell.angle_alpha   90.00
_cell.angle_beta   90.00
_cell.angle_gamma   90.00
#
_symmetry.space_group_name_H-M   'P 1'
#
loop_
_entity.id
_entity.type
_entity.pdbx_description
1 polymer ?
#
loop_
_entity_poly.entity_id
_entity_poly.type
_entity_poly.pdbx_seq_one_letter_code
_entity_poly.pdbx_strand_id
1 'polypeptide(L)' 'MSQNYFEFFRLEVKFDISLPELDKNFRKIQSESHPDRFVTATSADKLAAMQTATLANEAYQTLKQP' A
#
# COMPACT_ATOMS: atom_id res chain seq x y z
N MET A 1 10.78 5.45 -11.78
CA MET A 1 10.34 6.39 -10.73
C MET A 1 10.25 5.61 -9.44
N SER A 2 11.22 5.76 -8.55
CA SER A 2 11.20 5.10 -7.24
C SER A 2 10.10 5.77 -6.41
N GLN A 3 8.90 5.17 -6.40
CA GLN A 3 7.83 5.64 -5.51
C GLN A 3 8.32 5.49 -4.07
N ASN A 4 8.54 6.63 -3.41
CA ASN A 4 8.84 6.65 -2.00
C ASN A 4 7.72 5.93 -1.24
N TYR A 5 8.05 4.95 -0.42
CA TYR A 5 7.06 4.23 0.40
C TYR A 5 6.27 5.19 1.31
N PHE A 6 6.90 6.29 1.74
CA PHE A 6 6.24 7.39 2.44
C PHE A 6 5.11 8.01 1.62
N GLU A 7 5.38 8.40 0.37
CA GLU A 7 4.37 8.97 -0.54
C GLU A 7 3.25 7.97 -0.85
N PHE A 8 3.60 6.69 -0.99
CA PHE A 8 2.63 5.60 -1.21
C PHE A 8 1.62 5.51 -0.06
N PHE A 9 2.07 5.62 1.18
CA PHE A 9 1.21 5.66 2.37
C PHE A 9 0.70 7.06 2.72
N ARG A 10 1.00 8.09 1.91
CA ARG A 10 0.71 9.50 2.22
C ARG A 10 1.22 9.91 3.60
N LEU A 11 2.41 9.44 3.95
CA LEU A 11 3.13 9.76 5.18
C LEU A 11 4.18 10.82 4.87
N GLU A 12 4.44 11.65 5.87
CA GLU A 12 5.57 12.57 5.82
C GLU A 12 6.89 11.79 5.82
N VAL A 13 7.86 12.24 5.00
CA VAL A 13 9.19 11.63 4.93
C VAL A 13 9.99 12.01 6.16
N LYS A 14 9.93 11.17 7.20
CA LYS A 14 10.66 11.33 8.45
C LYS A 14 11.08 9.98 9.02
N PHE A 15 12.14 9.98 9.83
CA PHE A 15 12.58 8.77 10.54
C PHE A 15 11.59 8.38 11.65
N ASP A 16 10.97 9.37 12.30
CA ASP A 16 9.94 9.18 13.31
C ASP A 16 8.56 8.96 12.68
N ILE A 17 8.41 7.82 12.01
CA ILE A 17 7.14 7.40 11.41
C ILE A 17 6.16 6.94 12.47
N SER A 18 4.96 7.49 12.43
CA SER A 18 3.86 7.03 13.27
C SER A 18 3.33 5.70 12.76
N LEU A 19 3.79 4.60 13.36
CA LEU A 19 3.26 3.24 13.14
C LEU A 19 1.71 3.16 13.13
N PRO A 20 0.95 3.84 14.01
CA PRO A 20 -0.51 3.83 13.91
C PRO A 20 -1.06 4.46 12.62
N GLU A 21 -0.42 5.50 12.08
CA GLU A 21 -0.80 6.07 10.78
C GLU A 21 -0.42 5.16 9.62
N LEU A 22 0.76 4.54 9.69
CA LEU A 22 1.20 3.53 8.73
C LEU A 22 0.21 2.36 8.65
N ASP A 23 -0.21 1.81 9.80
CA ASP A 23 -1.18 0.69 9.85
C ASP A 23 -2.56 1.10 9.30
N LYS A 24 -3.02 2.31 9.63
CA LYS A 24 -4.28 2.86 9.13
C LYS A 24 -4.27 3.02 7.61
N ASN A 25 -3.21 3.62 7.06
CA ASN A 25 -3.09 3.85 5.62
C ASN A 25 -2.86 2.53 4.87
N PHE A 26 -2.10 1.61 5.43
CA PHE A 26 -1.93 0.25 4.90
C PHE A 26 -3.25 -0.50 4.77
N ARG A 27 -4.06 -0.54 5.83
CA ARG A 27 -5.39 -1.18 5.79
C ARG A 27 -6.30 -0.53 4.76
N LYS A 28 -6.24 0.79 4.62
CA LYS A 28 -7.03 1.53 3.64
C LYS A 28 -6.65 1.11 2.21
N ILE A 29 -5.36 1.13 1.88
CA ILE A 29 -4.85 0.72 0.56
C ILE A 29 -5.18 -0.75 0.29
N GLN A 30 -4.96 -1.65 1.26
CA GLN A 30 -5.26 -3.06 1.11
C GLN A 30 -6.76 -3.31 0.87
N SER A 31 -7.63 -2.53 1.52
CA SER A 31 -9.07 -2.60 1.29
C SER A 31 -9.47 -2.02 -0.07
N GLU A 32 -8.81 -0.96 -0.54
CA GLU A 32 -9.02 -0.37 -1.87
C GLU A 32 -8.52 -1.28 -3.00
N SER A 33 -7.45 -2.04 -2.77
CA SER A 33 -6.85 -3.00 -3.70
C SER A 33 -7.41 -4.43 -3.55
N HIS A 34 -8.43 -4.65 -2.72
CA HIS A 34 -8.92 -6.00 -2.45
C HIS A 34 -9.52 -6.64 -3.71
N PRO A 35 -9.12 -7.86 -4.10
CA PRO A 35 -9.56 -8.51 -5.33
C PRO A 35 -11.09 -8.70 -5.39
N ASP A 36 -11.77 -8.77 -4.24
CA ASP A 36 -13.24 -8.76 -4.12
C ASP A 36 -13.89 -7.53 -4.78
N ARG A 37 -13.25 -6.36 -4.71
CA ARG A 37 -13.73 -5.13 -5.38
C ARG A 37 -13.54 -5.20 -6.89
N PHE A 38 -12.60 -6.03 -7.33
CA PHE A 38 -12.25 -6.21 -8.74
C PHE A 38 -12.86 -7.49 -9.33
N VAL A 39 -13.77 -8.19 -8.63
CA VAL A 39 -14.41 -9.42 -9.14
C VAL A 39 -15.05 -9.20 -10.51
N THR A 40 -15.70 -8.05 -10.69
CA THR A 40 -16.32 -7.61 -11.96
C THR A 40 -15.39 -6.81 -12.87
N ALA A 41 -14.15 -6.54 -12.44
CA ALA A 41 -13.19 -5.75 -13.20
C ALA A 41 -12.41 -6.60 -14.20
N THR A 42 -11.74 -5.92 -15.13
CA THR A 42 -10.96 -6.59 -16.17
C THR A 42 -9.74 -7.32 -15.59
N SER A 43 -9.19 -8.27 -16.34
CA SER A 43 -7.96 -8.98 -15.92
C SER A 43 -6.79 -8.02 -15.66
N ALA A 44 -6.74 -6.90 -16.40
CA ALA A 44 -5.73 -5.86 -16.20
C ALA A 44 -5.90 -5.13 -14.86
N ASP A 45 -7.14 -4.79 -14.49
CA ASP A 45 -7.43 -4.16 -13.19
C ASP A 45 -7.13 -5.12 -12.03
N LYS A 46 -7.47 -6.40 -12.17
CA LYS A 46 -7.13 -7.42 -11.17
C LYS A 46 -5.62 -7.55 -10.96
N LEU A 47 -4.86 -7.52 -12.07
CA LEU A 47 -3.40 -7.56 -12.01
C LEU A 47 -2.82 -6.30 -11.36
N ALA A 48 -3.33 -5.12 -11.72
CA ALA A 48 -2.90 -3.85 -11.12
C ALA A 48 -3.21 -3.80 -9.61
N ALA A 49 -4.39 -4.29 -9.21
CA ALA A 49 -4.78 -4.39 -7.80
C ALA A 49 -3.85 -5.34 -7.03
N MET A 50 -3.55 -6.52 -7.60
CA MET A 50 -2.60 -7.47 -7.02
C MET A 50 -1.19 -6.87 -6.88
N GLN A 51 -0.68 -6.20 -7.92
CA GLN A 51 0.62 -5.52 -7.87
C GLN A 51 0.65 -4.43 -6.80
N THR A 52 -0.42 -3.64 -6.69
CA THR A 52 -0.55 -2.60 -5.66
C THR A 52 -0.57 -3.21 -4.26
N ALA A 53 -1.29 -4.32 -4.05
CA ALA A 53 -1.32 -5.02 -2.77
C ALA A 53 0.05 -5.58 -2.37
N THR A 54 0.81 -6.14 -3.33
CA THR A 54 2.18 -6.60 -3.11
C THR A 54 3.10 -5.44 -2.72
N LEU A 55 3.06 -4.34 -3.48
CA LEU A 55 3.86 -3.15 -3.18
C LEU A 55 3.53 -2.57 -1.80
N ALA A 56 2.24 -2.53 -1.43
CA ALA A 56 1.82 -2.09 -0.10
C ALA A 56 2.38 -2.97 1.02
N ASN A 57 2.42 -4.29 0.83
CA ASN A 57 2.99 -5.21 1.82
C ASN A 57 4.50 -4.98 1.98
N GLU A 58 5.24 -4.86 0.88
CA GLU A 58 6.69 -4.60 0.92
C GLU A 58 6.99 -3.26 1.59
N ALA A 59 6.31 -2.20 1.16
CA ALA A 59 6.46 -0.86 1.72
C ALA A 59 6.16 -0.82 3.22
N TYR A 60 5.09 -1.52 3.66
CA TYR A 60 4.73 -1.60 5.07
C TYR A 60 5.81 -2.34 5.88
N GLN A 61 6.34 -3.46 5.37
CA GLN A 61 7.41 -4.20 6.06
C GLN A 61 8.69 -3.37 6.16
N THR A 62 9.10 -2.69 5.08
CA THR A 62 10.30 -1.82 5.08
C THR A 62 10.16 -0.67 6.07
N LEU A 63 9.00 0.00 6.13
CA LEU A 63 8.80 1.10 7.06
C LEU A 63 8.62 0.63 8.51
N LYS A 64 8.01 -0.54 8.74
CA LYS A 64 7.80 -1.07 10.09
C LYS A 64 9.07 -1.62 10.72
N GLN A 65 10.01 -2.10 9.91
CA GLN A 65 11.32 -2.59 10.33
C GLN A 65 12.41 -1.78 9.63
N PRO A 66 12.64 -0.52 10.05
CA PRO A 66 13.69 0.32 9.49
C PRO A 66 15.10 -0.19 9.81
#